data_AF-A0A0D2H3X1-F1
#
_entry.id   AF-A0A0D2H3X1-F1
#
_cell.length_a   1.000
_cell.length_b   1.000
_cell.length_c   1.000
_cell.angle_alpha   90.00
_cell.angle_beta   90.00
_cell.angle_gamma   90.00
#
_symmetry.space_group_name_H-M   'P 1'
#
loop_
_entity.id
_entity.type
_entity.pdbx_description
1 polymer ?
#
loop_
_entity_poly.entity_id
_entity_poly.type
_entity_poly.pdbx_seq_one_letter_code
_entity_poly.pdbx_strand_id
1 'polypeptide(L)'
;MKSLLTLSVSLLATFSVVSDAFASDPSPKSSPPSANETLYITALTNYADPPYLARLECWALTTPFTVYPTVGRALALGDVDNATYVVLPPRSGEGWHRPPHAMFFVLLSGVAQVYVPRRDGGDSGGSGFGGESSPPPPLRNQHQRQQQNYLATQSPPRPHPTDPRWDTITITPGSAQQILVAADTDTRARGHLTFYPGDGDCVALQIPFRDGVVPAHTVVHEGACK
;
A
#
# COMPACT_ATOMS: atom_id res chain seq x y z
N MET A 1 -10.19 -7.55 -64.79
CA MET A 1 -8.73 -7.31 -64.91
C MET A 1 -8.38 -5.96 -64.30
N LYS A 2 -8.03 -5.89 -63.02
CA LYS A 2 -7.37 -4.69 -62.43
C LYS A 2 -6.33 -5.17 -61.44
N SER A 3 -5.11 -4.71 -61.70
CA SER A 3 -3.82 -5.15 -61.20
C SER A 3 -3.66 -4.92 -59.70
N LEU A 4 -3.17 -5.93 -58.96
CA LEU A 4 -2.62 -5.76 -57.63
C LEU A 4 -1.24 -5.08 -57.77
N LEU A 5 -1.06 -3.90 -57.17
CA LEU A 5 0.26 -3.32 -56.93
C LEU A 5 0.72 -3.72 -55.52
N THR A 6 1.83 -4.45 -55.44
CA THR A 6 2.49 -4.85 -54.20
C THR A 6 3.53 -3.79 -53.86
N LEU A 7 3.36 -3.07 -52.74
CA LEU A 7 4.32 -2.08 -52.25
C LEU A 7 5.23 -2.74 -51.21
N SER A 8 6.50 -2.96 -51.55
CA SER A 8 7.54 -3.43 -50.62
C SER A 8 8.21 -2.23 -49.95
N VAL A 9 8.04 -2.07 -48.64
CA VAL A 9 8.72 -1.03 -47.84
C VAL A 9 9.93 -1.65 -47.18
N SER A 10 11.13 -1.31 -47.65
CA SER A 10 12.40 -1.71 -47.07
C SER A 10 12.85 -0.68 -46.04
N LEU A 11 12.72 -0.99 -44.75
CA LEU A 11 13.13 -0.11 -43.64
C LEU A 11 14.58 -0.43 -43.24
N LEU A 12 15.52 0.45 -43.60
CA LEU A 12 16.91 0.40 -43.15
C LEU A 12 17.04 1.13 -41.80
N ALA A 13 17.15 0.38 -40.71
CA ALA A 13 17.44 0.92 -39.39
C ALA A 13 18.95 1.06 -39.19
N THR A 14 19.46 2.28 -39.19
CA THR A 14 20.85 2.59 -38.81
C THR A 14 20.95 2.70 -37.29
N PHE A 15 21.72 1.81 -36.66
CA PHE A 15 22.05 1.86 -35.23
C PHE A 15 23.30 2.73 -35.03
N SER A 16 23.16 3.87 -34.34
CA SER A 16 24.29 4.64 -33.83
C SER A 16 24.65 4.12 -32.44
N VAL A 17 25.83 3.52 -32.30
CA VAL A 17 26.39 3.13 -31.00
C VAL A 17 27.08 4.35 -30.40
N VAL A 18 26.59 4.84 -29.27
CA VAL A 18 27.25 5.90 -28.49
C VAL A 18 28.16 5.20 -27.47
N SER A 19 29.46 5.42 -27.56
CA SER A 19 30.45 4.90 -26.61
C SER A 19 30.62 5.89 -25.47
N ASP A 20 29.84 5.74 -24.39
CA ASP A 20 30.12 6.46 -23.15
C ASP A 20 31.30 5.80 -22.44
N ALA A 21 32.39 6.55 -22.34
CA ALA A 21 33.54 6.20 -21.52
C ALA A 21 33.16 6.40 -20.05
N PHE A 22 32.81 5.32 -19.36
CA PHE A 22 32.62 5.33 -17.92
C PHE A 22 33.98 5.56 -17.24
N ALA A 23 34.20 6.80 -16.81
CA ALA A 23 35.24 7.11 -15.84
C ALA A 23 34.89 6.35 -14.55
N SER A 24 35.79 5.45 -14.16
CA SER A 24 35.73 4.71 -12.90
C SER A 24 35.90 5.68 -11.74
N ASP A 25 34.80 6.21 -11.21
CA ASP A 25 34.80 6.98 -9.97
C ASP A 25 34.99 6.00 -8.80
N PRO A 26 36.10 6.08 -8.04
CA PRO A 26 36.29 5.28 -6.84
C PRO A 26 35.38 5.86 -5.74
N SER A 27 34.09 5.55 -5.82
CA SER A 27 33.13 5.89 -4.78
C SER A 27 33.67 5.41 -3.42
N PRO A 28 33.71 6.29 -2.40
CA PRO A 28 34.26 5.97 -1.10
C PRO A 28 33.51 4.81 -0.49
N LYS A 29 34.27 3.80 -0.03
CA LYS A 29 33.78 2.61 0.68
C LYS A 29 32.78 3.05 1.75
N SER A 30 31.50 2.80 1.52
CA SER A 30 30.43 3.08 2.48
C SER A 30 30.80 2.46 3.82
N SER A 31 30.54 3.18 4.91
CA SER A 31 30.76 2.67 6.28
C SER A 31 30.17 1.27 6.44
N PRO A 32 30.83 0.37 7.18
CA PRO A 32 30.35 -0.99 7.37
C PRO A 32 28.91 -0.94 7.92
N PRO A 33 27.99 -1.77 7.41
CA PRO A 33 26.62 -1.82 7.90
C PRO A 33 26.65 -2.08 9.41
N SER A 34 26.09 -1.16 10.20
CA SER A 34 26.06 -1.29 11.65
C SER A 34 24.91 -2.22 12.05
N ALA A 35 25.17 -3.10 13.01
CA ALA A 35 24.15 -3.90 13.68
C ALA A 35 23.23 -3.03 14.58
N ASN A 36 23.67 -1.79 14.88
CA ASN A 36 22.97 -0.83 15.73
C ASN A 36 21.92 -0.01 14.99
N GLU A 37 21.62 -0.33 13.73
CA GLU A 37 20.55 0.34 13.00
C GLU A 37 19.20 -0.24 13.40
N THR A 38 18.27 0.64 13.77
CA THR A 38 16.90 0.28 14.12
C THR A 38 16.02 0.34 12.87
N LEU A 39 15.24 -0.71 12.62
CA LEU A 39 14.21 -0.66 11.60
C LEU A 39 12.94 -0.01 12.18
N TYR A 40 12.50 1.08 11.55
CA TYR A 40 11.22 1.71 11.85
C TYR A 40 10.16 1.22 10.88
N ILE A 41 8.97 0.90 11.40
CA ILE A 41 7.85 0.41 10.61
C ILE A 41 6.55 1.08 11.04
N THR A 42 5.72 1.42 10.07
CA THR A 42 4.38 1.96 10.36
C THR A 42 3.43 0.81 10.69
N ALA A 43 2.63 1.00 11.73
CA ALA A 43 1.58 0.08 12.14
C ALA A 43 0.22 0.77 12.17
N LEU A 44 -0.80 0.07 11.68
CA LEU A 44 -2.20 0.36 11.96
C LEU A 44 -2.61 -0.44 13.19
N THR A 45 -3.09 0.26 14.21
CA THR A 45 -3.61 -0.33 15.45
C THR A 45 -4.96 0.32 15.80
N ASN A 46 -5.50 0.00 16.97
CA ASN A 46 -6.67 0.68 17.53
C ASN A 46 -6.29 1.45 18.80
N TYR A 47 -7.02 2.52 19.10
CA TYR A 47 -7.04 3.04 20.47
C TYR A 47 -7.70 2.01 21.40
N ALA A 48 -7.20 1.90 22.63
CA ALA A 48 -7.74 0.99 23.63
C ALA A 48 -9.11 1.44 24.20
N ASP A 49 -9.40 2.73 24.13
CA ASP A 49 -10.61 3.35 24.68
C ASP A 49 -11.63 3.70 23.59
N PRO A 50 -12.93 3.78 23.91
CA PRO A 50 -13.95 4.26 22.97
C PRO A 50 -13.57 5.60 22.29
N PRO A 51 -13.90 5.76 21.00
CA PRO A 51 -14.66 4.84 20.15
C PRO A 51 -13.78 3.77 19.45
N TYR A 52 -12.60 3.46 20.00
CA TYR A 52 -11.68 2.41 19.55
C TYR A 52 -11.09 2.62 18.16
N LEU A 53 -11.13 3.85 17.64
CA LEU A 53 -10.74 4.18 16.26
C LEU A 53 -9.41 3.53 15.85
N ALA A 54 -9.33 3.13 14.59
CA ALA A 54 -8.04 2.80 14.01
C ALA A 54 -7.12 4.02 14.07
N ARG A 55 -5.83 3.79 14.26
CA ARG A 55 -4.79 4.81 14.34
C ARG A 55 -3.51 4.29 13.72
N LEU A 56 -2.65 5.23 13.37
CA LEU A 56 -1.29 4.92 12.95
C LEU A 56 -0.34 5.07 14.13
N GLU A 57 0.67 4.21 14.17
CA GLU A 57 1.80 4.30 15.08
C GLU A 57 3.09 4.09 14.30
N CYS A 58 4.15 4.75 14.75
CA CYS A 58 5.50 4.45 14.30
C CYS A 58 6.15 3.54 15.34
N TRP A 59 6.55 2.37 14.89
CA TRP A 59 7.19 1.37 15.73
C TRP A 59 8.68 1.30 15.42
N ALA A 60 9.50 1.19 16.46
CA ALA A 60 10.89 0.80 16.37
C ALA A 60 10.99 -0.70 16.69
N LEU A 61 11.44 -1.51 15.73
CA LEU A 61 11.63 -2.94 15.97
C LEU A 61 12.82 -3.17 16.89
N THR A 62 12.67 -4.08 17.85
CA THR A 62 13.70 -4.36 18.86
C THR A 62 14.66 -5.48 18.45
N THR A 63 14.30 -6.29 17.47
CA THR A 63 15.20 -7.29 16.88
C THR A 63 16.34 -6.57 16.14
N PRO A 64 17.61 -6.85 16.43
CA PRO A 64 18.72 -6.21 15.72
C PRO A 64 18.94 -6.82 14.33
N PHE A 65 19.59 -6.06 13.45
CA PHE A 65 20.12 -6.63 12.21
C PHE A 65 21.28 -7.58 12.48
N THR A 66 21.23 -8.75 11.86
CA THR A 66 22.37 -9.65 11.69
C THR A 66 23.13 -9.24 10.43
N VAL A 67 24.39 -8.83 10.60
CA VAL A 67 25.29 -8.54 9.48
C VAL A 67 25.84 -9.84 8.94
N TYR A 68 25.70 -10.06 7.64
CA TYR A 68 26.20 -11.28 7.00
C TYR A 68 27.73 -11.24 6.85
N PRO A 69 28.43 -12.40 6.87
CA PRO A 69 29.84 -12.47 6.53
C PRO A 69 30.14 -12.04 5.08
N THR A 70 29.11 -12.09 4.21
CA THR A 70 29.14 -11.66 2.82
C THR A 70 28.66 -10.20 2.69
N VAL A 71 27.82 -9.91 1.69
CA VAL A 71 27.20 -8.59 1.52
C VAL A 71 25.85 -8.54 2.24
N GLY A 72 25.61 -7.44 2.94
CA GLY A 72 24.30 -7.08 3.46
C GLY A 72 24.05 -7.48 4.91
N ARG A 73 22.80 -7.29 5.33
CA ARG A 73 22.30 -7.57 6.66
C ARG A 73 20.82 -7.93 6.58
N ALA A 74 20.31 -8.64 7.58
CA ALA A 74 18.89 -8.96 7.68
C ALA A 74 18.40 -8.92 9.12
N LEU A 75 17.10 -8.73 9.26
CA LEU A 75 16.39 -8.71 10.53
C LEU A 75 15.22 -9.67 10.41
N ALA A 76 15.07 -10.57 11.38
CA ALA A 76 13.92 -11.46 11.45
C ALA A 76 12.71 -10.68 11.95
N LEU A 77 11.66 -10.63 11.13
CA LEU A 77 10.45 -9.87 11.45
C LEU A 77 9.48 -10.63 12.38
N GLY A 78 9.69 -11.92 12.60
CA GLY A 78 8.84 -12.76 13.44
C GLY A 78 8.26 -13.95 12.67
N ASP A 79 7.54 -14.81 13.39
CA ASP A 79 6.89 -15.98 12.82
C ASP A 79 5.59 -15.59 12.10
N VAL A 80 5.39 -16.19 10.94
CA VAL A 80 4.20 -15.98 10.09
C VAL A 80 3.56 -17.33 9.76
N ASP A 81 2.27 -17.31 9.44
CA ASP A 81 1.54 -18.53 9.11
C ASP A 81 1.64 -18.90 7.62
N ASN A 82 1.28 -17.97 6.75
CA ASN A 82 1.32 -18.16 5.30
C ASN A 82 1.54 -16.81 4.60
N ALA A 83 1.66 -16.84 3.27
CA ALA A 83 1.69 -15.65 2.44
C ALA A 83 0.67 -15.78 1.31
N THR A 84 -0.19 -14.78 1.17
CA THR A 84 -1.22 -14.73 0.14
C THR A 84 -0.88 -13.62 -0.86
N TYR A 85 -0.81 -13.98 -2.13
CA TYR A 85 -0.68 -13.02 -3.23
C TYR A 85 -2.06 -12.47 -3.58
N VAL A 86 -2.24 -11.16 -3.41
CA VAL A 86 -3.52 -10.49 -3.66
C VAL A 86 -3.41 -9.50 -4.80
N VAL A 87 -4.44 -9.48 -5.65
CA VAL A 87 -4.59 -8.54 -6.77
C VAL A 87 -5.78 -7.66 -6.48
N LEU A 88 -5.56 -6.36 -6.43
CA LEU A 88 -6.52 -5.35 -6.00
C LEU A 88 -6.84 -4.44 -7.20
N PRO A 89 -8.11 -4.33 -7.61
CA PRO A 89 -8.47 -3.66 -8.87
C PRO A 89 -8.05 -2.18 -8.92
N PRO A 90 -7.77 -1.62 -10.10
CA PRO A 90 -7.49 -0.20 -10.26
C PRO A 90 -8.69 0.67 -9.86
N ARG A 91 -8.39 1.90 -9.47
CA ARG A 91 -9.39 2.94 -9.09
C ARG A 91 -10.46 2.40 -8.14
N SER A 92 -10.07 1.55 -7.20
CA SER A 92 -10.98 0.87 -6.27
C SER A 92 -10.74 1.32 -4.83
N GLY A 93 -11.65 0.91 -3.93
CA GLY A 93 -11.49 1.08 -2.51
C GLY A 93 -12.23 -0.01 -1.75
N GLU A 94 -11.64 -0.46 -0.65
CA GLU A 94 -12.17 -1.58 0.15
C GLU A 94 -13.31 -1.16 1.09
N GLY A 95 -13.53 0.15 1.24
CA GLY A 95 -14.44 0.70 2.24
C GLY A 95 -13.92 0.52 3.66
N TRP A 96 -14.81 0.64 4.64
CA TRP A 96 -14.46 0.44 6.05
C TRP A 96 -14.24 -1.04 6.33
N HIS A 97 -13.02 -1.39 6.72
CA HIS A 97 -12.65 -2.78 6.97
C HIS A 97 -11.56 -2.86 8.05
N ARG A 98 -11.34 -4.08 8.50
CA ARG A 98 -10.24 -4.47 9.38
C ARG A 98 -9.54 -5.67 8.75
N PRO A 99 -8.26 -5.89 9.00
CA PRO A 99 -7.64 -7.16 8.66
C PRO A 99 -8.27 -8.28 9.50
N PRO A 100 -8.46 -9.49 8.96
CA PRO A 100 -9.07 -10.61 9.70
C PRO A 100 -8.19 -11.10 10.86
N HIS A 101 -6.88 -10.91 10.73
CA HIS A 101 -5.86 -11.17 11.74
C HIS A 101 -4.77 -10.13 11.61
N ALA A 102 -4.01 -9.88 12.66
CA ALA A 102 -2.84 -9.02 12.57
C ALA A 102 -1.86 -9.61 11.53
N MET A 103 -1.41 -8.78 10.58
CA MET A 103 -0.64 -9.25 9.43
C MET A 103 0.30 -8.17 8.89
N PHE A 104 1.30 -8.59 8.12
CA PHE A 104 1.95 -7.67 7.19
C PHE A 104 1.10 -7.51 5.93
N PHE A 105 0.93 -6.26 5.51
CA PHE A 105 0.55 -5.89 4.15
C PHE A 105 1.79 -5.35 3.45
N VAL A 106 2.23 -6.02 2.38
CA VAL A 106 3.41 -5.62 1.60
C VAL A 106 2.97 -5.30 0.18
N LEU A 107 3.03 -4.02 -0.20
CA LEU A 107 2.69 -3.64 -1.57
C LEU A 107 3.84 -3.95 -2.52
N LEU A 108 3.58 -4.77 -3.54
CA LEU A 108 4.53 -5.19 -4.56
C LEU A 108 4.46 -4.30 -5.81
N SER A 109 3.25 -3.86 -6.20
CA SER A 109 3.05 -2.94 -7.33
C SER A 109 1.86 -2.02 -7.11
N GLY A 110 1.90 -0.85 -7.76
CA GLY A 110 0.83 0.15 -7.71
C GLY A 110 0.98 1.13 -6.55
N VAL A 111 -0.15 1.68 -6.10
CA VAL A 111 -0.22 2.67 -5.01
C VAL A 111 -1.41 2.30 -4.14
N ALA A 112 -1.19 2.17 -2.84
CA ALA A 112 -2.27 2.05 -1.86
C ALA A 112 -2.28 3.30 -0.97
N GLN A 113 -3.47 3.74 -0.60
CA GLN A 113 -3.64 4.86 0.32
C GLN A 113 -4.56 4.46 1.45
N VAL A 114 -4.04 4.55 2.65
CA VAL A 114 -4.74 4.14 3.86
C VAL A 114 -5.10 5.37 4.68
N TYR A 115 -6.35 5.46 5.09
CA TYR A 115 -6.92 6.55 5.85
C TYR A 115 -7.43 6.05 7.20
N VAL A 116 -7.00 6.70 8.27
CA VAL A 116 -7.54 6.48 9.62
C VAL A 116 -8.20 7.76 10.15
N PRO A 117 -9.34 7.66 10.84
CA PRO A 117 -10.02 8.82 11.39
C PRO A 117 -9.24 9.38 12.58
N ARG A 118 -9.05 10.70 12.62
CA ARG A 118 -8.49 11.36 13.80
C ARG A 118 -9.53 11.47 14.91
N ARG A 119 -9.07 11.40 16.16
CA ARG A 119 -9.93 11.47 17.35
C ARG A 119 -10.69 12.80 17.48
N ASP A 120 -10.08 13.89 17.03
CA ASP A 120 -10.62 15.25 17.06
C ASP A 120 -11.39 15.63 15.79
N GLY A 121 -11.33 14.80 14.74
CA GLY A 121 -11.91 15.06 13.42
C GLY A 121 -13.45 15.19 13.39
N GLY A 122 -14.10 15.06 14.55
CA GLY A 122 -15.54 15.03 14.69
C GLY A 122 -16.07 13.71 14.12
N ASP A 123 -16.79 12.96 14.96
CA ASP A 123 -17.46 11.70 14.60
C ASP A 123 -18.59 12.00 13.60
N SER A 124 -18.22 12.38 12.39
CA SER A 124 -19.13 12.59 11.29
C SER A 124 -19.42 11.22 10.74
N GLY A 125 -20.33 10.51 11.41
CA GLY A 125 -21.26 9.56 10.79
C GLY A 125 -22.13 10.21 9.70
N GLY A 126 -21.55 11.14 8.93
CA GLY A 126 -22.17 11.89 7.88
C GLY A 126 -22.38 10.98 6.69
N SER A 127 -23.60 10.47 6.61
CA SER A 127 -24.33 10.11 5.42
C SER A 127 -24.29 11.22 4.36
N GLY A 128 -23.11 11.48 3.78
CA GLY A 128 -22.93 12.36 2.64
C GLY A 128 -23.11 11.60 1.34
N PHE A 129 -24.33 11.14 1.06
CA PHE A 129 -24.71 10.60 -0.25
C PHE A 129 -24.80 11.73 -1.28
N GLY A 130 -23.65 12.23 -1.73
CA GLY A 130 -23.53 13.19 -2.82
C GLY A 130 -22.83 12.54 -4.01
N GLY A 131 -23.49 11.56 -4.63
CA GLY A 131 -22.99 10.92 -5.84
C GLY A 131 -23.06 11.88 -7.02
N GLU A 132 -21.90 12.38 -7.45
CA GLU A 132 -21.71 13.05 -8.73
C GLU A 132 -22.05 12.04 -9.86
N SER A 133 -23.19 12.23 -10.52
CA SER A 133 -23.65 11.35 -11.59
C SER A 133 -22.80 11.55 -12.85
N SER A 134 -21.75 10.75 -13.03
CA SER A 134 -21.08 10.65 -14.32
C SER A 134 -22.02 9.99 -15.36
N PRO A 135 -22.12 10.53 -16.58
CA PRO A 135 -23.04 10.03 -17.60
C PRO A 135 -22.60 8.64 -18.11
N PRO A 136 -23.56 7.72 -18.34
CA PRO A 136 -23.24 6.30 -18.57
C PRO A 136 -22.71 6.03 -20.00
N PRO A 137 -21.60 5.28 -20.15
CA PRO A 137 -21.13 4.79 -21.44
C PRO A 137 -21.94 3.56 -21.92
N PRO A 138 -21.90 3.24 -23.24
CA PRO A 138 -22.86 2.36 -23.90
C PRO A 138 -22.96 0.91 -23.37
N LEU A 139 -24.12 0.31 -23.66
CA LEU A 139 -24.74 -0.87 -23.07
C LEU A 139 -24.04 -2.21 -23.43
N ARG A 140 -23.31 -2.79 -22.47
CA ARG A 140 -23.02 -4.25 -22.43
C ARG A 140 -22.83 -4.70 -20.98
N ASN A 141 -23.55 -5.76 -20.59
CA ASN A 141 -23.59 -6.45 -19.29
C ASN A 141 -24.21 -5.67 -18.10
N GLN A 142 -25.55 -5.57 -18.09
CA GLN A 142 -26.33 -4.89 -17.03
C GLN A 142 -26.21 -5.55 -15.64
N HIS A 143 -26.13 -6.89 -15.55
CA HIS A 143 -26.07 -7.59 -14.24
C HIS A 143 -24.74 -7.41 -13.51
N GLN A 144 -23.60 -7.52 -14.19
CA GLN A 144 -22.29 -7.21 -13.60
C GLN A 144 -22.19 -5.73 -13.21
N ARG A 145 -22.76 -4.82 -14.02
CA ARG A 145 -22.81 -3.40 -13.68
C ARG A 145 -23.71 -3.09 -12.49
N GLN A 146 -24.84 -3.76 -12.33
CA GLN A 146 -25.67 -3.58 -11.13
C GLN A 146 -24.90 -3.98 -9.88
N GLN A 147 -24.14 -5.08 -9.91
CA GLN A 147 -23.27 -5.47 -8.80
C GLN A 147 -22.14 -4.46 -8.58
N GLN A 148 -21.42 -4.04 -9.63
CA GLN A 148 -20.34 -3.03 -9.50
C GLN A 148 -20.87 -1.67 -9.02
N ASN A 149 -21.98 -1.18 -9.57
CA ASN A 149 -22.58 0.08 -9.15
C ASN A 149 -23.07 -0.02 -7.71
N TYR A 150 -23.68 -1.13 -7.31
CA TYR A 150 -24.13 -1.36 -5.94
C TYR A 150 -22.96 -1.38 -4.94
N LEU A 151 -21.84 -2.02 -5.30
CA LEU A 151 -20.61 -2.01 -4.50
C LEU A 151 -20.01 -0.59 -4.44
N ALA A 152 -19.99 0.14 -5.56
CA ALA A 152 -19.46 1.49 -5.63
C ALA A 152 -20.29 2.51 -4.83
N THR A 153 -21.63 2.39 -4.78
CA THR A 153 -22.46 3.28 -3.95
C THR A 153 -22.36 3.02 -2.45
N GLN A 154 -21.82 1.88 -2.02
CA GLN A 154 -21.66 1.56 -0.60
C GLN A 154 -20.31 1.98 -0.02
N SER A 155 -19.25 1.98 -0.82
CA SER A 155 -17.96 2.44 -0.34
C SER A 155 -18.00 3.95 -0.08
N PRO A 156 -17.62 4.41 1.13
CA PRO A 156 -17.57 5.84 1.42
C PRO A 156 -16.66 6.55 0.41
N PRO A 157 -16.99 7.79 0.03
CA PRO A 157 -16.12 8.56 -0.86
C PRO A 157 -14.73 8.68 -0.24
N ARG A 158 -13.70 8.56 -1.07
CA ARG A 158 -12.31 8.74 -0.65
C ARG A 158 -12.15 10.12 -0.02
N PRO A 159 -11.68 10.22 1.24
CA PRO A 159 -11.36 11.51 1.83
C PRO A 159 -10.29 12.23 1.01
N HIS A 160 -10.37 13.57 0.94
CA HIS A 160 -9.30 14.35 0.35
C HIS A 160 -8.00 14.10 1.16
N PRO A 161 -6.82 13.89 0.55
CA PRO A 161 -5.59 13.60 1.29
C PRO A 161 -5.17 14.67 2.32
N THR A 162 -5.69 15.89 2.19
CA THR A 162 -5.44 17.01 3.13
C THR A 162 -6.61 17.29 4.06
N ASP A 163 -7.64 16.43 4.08
CA ASP A 163 -8.77 16.57 5.01
C ASP A 163 -8.23 16.41 6.45
N PRO A 164 -8.34 17.45 7.31
CA PRO A 164 -7.74 17.43 8.63
C PRO A 164 -8.39 16.40 9.58
N ARG A 165 -9.50 15.76 9.19
CA ARG A 165 -10.15 14.72 9.99
C ARG A 165 -9.50 13.35 9.83
N TRP A 166 -8.52 13.22 8.95
CA TRP A 166 -7.91 11.95 8.61
C TRP A 166 -6.38 12.03 8.70
N ASP A 167 -5.77 10.98 9.22
CA ASP A 167 -4.38 10.68 8.90
C ASP A 167 -4.33 9.76 7.69
N THR A 168 -3.43 10.06 6.76
CA THR A 168 -3.29 9.33 5.50
C THR A 168 -1.85 8.87 5.33
N ILE A 169 -1.66 7.60 4.99
CA ILE A 169 -0.39 7.10 4.47
C ILE A 169 -0.55 6.69 3.01
N THR A 170 0.50 6.92 2.23
CA THR A 170 0.62 6.39 0.88
C THR A 170 1.70 5.31 0.89
N ILE A 171 1.32 4.11 0.46
CA ILE A 171 2.18 2.95 0.35
C ILE A 171 2.53 2.80 -1.13
N THR A 172 3.82 2.78 -1.43
CA THR A 172 4.36 2.54 -2.78
C THR A 172 5.54 1.59 -2.68
N PRO A 173 5.77 0.72 -3.67
CA PRO A 173 6.98 -0.10 -3.70
C PRO A 173 8.24 0.78 -3.61
N GLY A 174 9.17 0.41 -2.75
CA GLY A 174 10.41 1.14 -2.50
C GLY A 174 10.30 2.32 -1.52
N SER A 175 9.11 2.67 -1.02
CA SER A 175 9.01 3.65 0.08
C SER A 175 9.27 3.00 1.44
N ALA A 176 9.58 3.81 2.45
CA ALA A 176 9.73 3.34 3.84
C ALA A 176 8.43 2.71 4.40
N GLN A 177 7.30 2.98 3.77
CA GLN A 177 5.96 2.52 4.15
C GLN A 177 5.52 1.31 3.32
N GLN A 178 6.39 0.75 2.47
CA GLN A 178 6.08 -0.40 1.61
C GLN A 178 5.55 -1.61 2.40
N ILE A 179 6.05 -1.79 3.63
CA ILE A 179 5.59 -2.80 4.58
C ILE A 179 4.79 -2.07 5.65
N LEU A 180 3.54 -2.51 5.82
CA LEU A 180 2.62 -2.02 6.84
C LEU A 180 2.28 -3.18 7.79
N VAL A 181 2.37 -2.93 9.09
CA VAL A 181 1.75 -3.81 10.07
C VAL A 181 0.27 -3.46 10.17
N ALA A 182 -0.62 -4.31 9.66
CA ALA A 182 -2.06 -4.15 9.78
C ALA A 182 -2.54 -4.94 11.00
N ALA A 183 -2.65 -4.27 12.15
CA ALA A 183 -3.02 -4.87 13.44
C ALA A 183 -4.25 -4.19 14.08
N ASP A 184 -5.03 -3.42 13.31
CA ASP A 184 -6.27 -2.79 13.74
C ASP A 184 -7.45 -3.78 13.73
N THR A 185 -7.31 -4.88 14.47
CA THR A 185 -8.25 -6.01 14.47
C THR A 185 -9.43 -5.85 15.44
N ASP A 186 -9.54 -4.74 16.17
CA ASP A 186 -10.58 -4.57 17.19
C ASP A 186 -11.98 -4.52 16.56
N THR A 187 -12.79 -5.55 16.82
CA THR A 187 -14.14 -5.69 16.26
C THR A 187 -15.11 -4.60 16.73
N ARG A 188 -14.79 -3.88 17.81
CA ARG A 188 -15.58 -2.73 18.31
C ARG A 188 -15.39 -1.47 17.48
N ALA A 189 -14.31 -1.36 16.71
CA ALA A 189 -13.90 -0.16 15.97
C ALA A 189 -14.13 -0.30 14.48
N ARG A 190 -14.65 0.64 13.70
CA ARG A 190 -14.90 0.43 12.25
C ARG A 190 -13.69 -0.03 11.41
N GLY A 191 -12.47 0.22 11.88
CA GLY A 191 -11.21 -0.04 11.19
C GLY A 191 -10.76 1.18 10.38
N HIS A 192 -10.21 0.95 9.20
CA HIS A 192 -9.66 1.99 8.31
C HIS A 192 -10.29 1.94 6.91
N LEU A 193 -9.93 2.91 6.06
CA LEU A 193 -10.24 2.91 4.64
C LEU A 193 -8.96 2.68 3.83
N THR A 194 -9.03 1.85 2.80
CA THR A 194 -7.93 1.67 1.84
C THR A 194 -8.43 1.88 0.41
N PHE A 195 -7.68 2.67 -0.35
CA PHE A 195 -7.95 2.99 -1.75
C PHE A 195 -6.75 2.67 -2.63
N TYR A 196 -7.03 2.23 -3.85
CA TYR A 196 -6.06 1.91 -4.90
C TYR A 196 -6.28 2.86 -6.07
N PRO A 197 -5.76 4.10 -6.02
CA PRO A 197 -6.13 5.15 -6.97
C PRO A 197 -5.50 4.98 -8.36
N GLY A 198 -4.52 4.09 -8.52
CA GLY A 198 -3.82 3.89 -9.80
C GLY A 198 -4.71 3.28 -10.89
N ASP A 199 -4.24 3.40 -12.13
CA ASP A 199 -4.98 2.91 -13.31
C ASP A 199 -4.78 1.42 -13.62
N GLY A 200 -3.77 0.80 -13.02
CA GLY A 200 -3.50 -0.64 -13.08
C GLY A 200 -3.77 -1.34 -11.75
N ASP A 201 -3.83 -2.67 -11.80
CA ASP A 201 -3.99 -3.48 -10.60
C ASP A 201 -2.84 -3.22 -9.61
N CYS A 202 -3.19 -3.14 -8.33
CA CYS A 202 -2.23 -3.23 -7.25
C CYS A 202 -2.00 -4.70 -6.90
N VAL A 203 -0.76 -5.04 -6.62
CA VAL A 203 -0.40 -6.38 -6.15
C VAL A 203 0.21 -6.24 -4.77
N ALA A 204 -0.21 -7.09 -3.84
CA ALA A 204 0.36 -7.12 -2.50
C ALA A 204 0.54 -8.55 -1.98
N LEU A 205 1.31 -8.67 -0.91
CA LEU A 205 1.32 -9.84 -0.04
C LEU A 205 0.56 -9.51 1.24
N GLN A 206 -0.34 -10.41 1.63
CA GLN A 206 -0.91 -10.46 2.97
C GLN A 206 -0.27 -11.63 3.72
N ILE A 207 0.37 -11.33 4.84
CA ILE A 207 1.20 -12.30 5.59
C ILE A 207 0.78 -12.26 7.06
N PRO A 208 -0.16 -13.13 7.49
CA PRO A 208 -0.62 -13.20 8.87
C PRO A 208 0.50 -13.55 9.84
N PHE A 209 0.55 -12.87 10.97
CA PHE A 209 1.42 -13.25 12.07
C PHE A 209 0.94 -14.56 12.67
N ARG A 210 1.89 -15.47 12.91
CA ARG A 210 1.60 -16.72 13.60
C ARG A 210 1.04 -16.39 14.99
N ASP A 211 -0.11 -16.97 15.29
CA ASP A 211 -0.83 -16.78 16.55
C ASP A 211 -1.18 -15.30 16.86
N GLY A 212 -1.18 -14.42 15.86
CA GLY A 212 -1.41 -12.98 16.02
C GLY A 212 -0.28 -12.23 16.73
N VAL A 213 0.89 -12.85 16.91
CA VAL A 213 2.03 -12.24 17.61
C VAL A 213 2.77 -11.28 16.68
N VAL A 214 2.54 -9.99 16.87
CA VAL A 214 3.23 -8.92 16.13
C VAL A 214 4.75 -8.90 16.45
N PRO A 215 5.59 -8.32 15.57
CA PRO A 215 7.02 -8.21 15.81
C PRO A 215 7.31 -7.47 17.11
N ALA A 216 8.37 -7.85 17.83
CA ALA A 216 8.79 -7.16 19.04
C ALA A 216 9.19 -5.71 18.71
N HIS A 217 8.57 -4.75 19.40
CA HIS A 217 8.70 -3.33 19.08
C HIS A 217 8.52 -2.44 20.31
N THR A 218 8.92 -1.18 20.15
CA THR A 218 8.47 -0.08 21.00
C THR A 218 7.72 0.93 20.15
N VAL A 219 6.67 1.54 20.71
CA VAL A 219 5.98 2.66 20.06
C VAL A 219 6.84 3.90 20.21
N VAL A 220 7.25 4.49 19.08
CA VAL A 220 8.06 5.72 19.04
C VAL A 220 7.17 6.93 19.20
N HIS A 221 6.09 6.99 18.42
CA HIS A 221 5.08 8.03 18.47
C HIS A 221 3.80 7.58 17.76
N GLU A 222 2.71 8.32 17.99
CA GLU A 222 1.48 8.22 17.20
C GLU A 222 1.68 8.86 15.81
N GLY A 223 1.05 8.29 14.78
CA GLY A 223 1.26 8.63 13.37
C GLY A 223 2.29 7.74 12.68
N ALA A 224 2.34 7.81 11.36
CA ALA A 224 3.23 6.98 10.54
C ALA A 224 4.73 7.32 10.73
N CYS A 225 5.59 6.34 10.51
CA CYS A 225 7.04 6.59 10.43
C CYS A 225 7.37 7.49 9.24
N LYS A 226 8.33 8.39 9.42
CA LYS A 226 8.80 9.34 8.41
C LYS A 226 10.03 8.82 7.68
#